data_AF-T1C7B8-F1
#
_entry.id   AF-T1C7B8-F1
#
_cell.length_a   1.000
_cell.length_b   1.000
_cell.length_c   1.000
_cell.angle_alpha   90.00
_cell.angle_beta   90.00
_cell.angle_gamma   90.00
#
_symmetry.space_group_name_H-M   'P 1'
#
loop_
_entity.id
_entity.type
_entity.pdbx_description
1 polymer ?
#
loop_
_entity_poly.entity_id
_entity_poly.type
_entity_poly.pdbx_seq_one_letter_code
_entity_poly.pdbx_strand_id
1 'polypeptide(L)'
;MYRDLGYSGPPITSFVNTYAPSAYSNGTVVPALSGYNMTAAYDPHGYLDIYYLISGEGNVLYISGSPASTLGQLAQAINESA
;
A
#
# COMPACT_ATOMS: atom_id res chain seq x y z
N MET A 1 -7.97 9.69 -10.99
CA MET A 1 -6.83 10.55 -10.55
C MET A 1 -7.40 11.90 -10.18
N TYR A 2 -7.84 12.06 -8.93
CA TYR A 2 -8.38 13.31 -8.45
C TYR A 2 -7.23 14.10 -7.81
N ARG A 3 -7.05 15.33 -8.29
CA ARG A 3 -6.03 16.32 -7.88
C ARG A 3 -5.69 16.19 -6.38
N ASP A 4 -4.42 15.90 -6.06
CA ASP A 4 -3.82 15.83 -4.71
C ASP A 4 -3.88 17.19 -3.97
N LEU A 5 -5.04 17.84 -3.93
CA LEU A 5 -5.26 19.21 -3.46
C LEU A 5 -4.30 20.25 -4.08
N GLY A 6 -3.70 19.93 -5.24
CA GLY A 6 -2.72 20.77 -5.93
C GLY A 6 -1.26 20.55 -5.52
N TYR A 7 -0.97 19.56 -4.66
CA TYR A 7 0.38 19.26 -4.20
C TYR A 7 0.88 17.96 -4.82
N SER A 8 1.89 18.04 -5.68
CA SER A 8 2.62 16.84 -6.08
C SER A 8 3.49 16.42 -4.89
N GLY A 9 3.05 15.42 -4.14
CA GLY A 9 3.84 14.81 -3.08
C GLY A 9 5.23 14.39 -3.57
N PRO A 10 6.16 14.06 -2.66
CA PRO A 10 7.49 13.60 -3.05
C PRO A 10 7.38 12.37 -3.97
N PRO A 11 8.33 12.17 -4.91
CA PRO A 11 8.41 10.93 -5.67
C PRO A 11 8.38 9.72 -4.74
N ILE A 12 7.62 8.67 -5.09
CA ILE A 12 7.40 7.51 -4.21
C ILE A 12 8.73 6.85 -3.77
N THR A 13 9.74 6.82 -4.65
CA THR A 13 11.09 6.33 -4.32
C THR A 13 11.75 7.19 -3.25
N SER A 14 11.66 8.52 -3.35
CA SER A 14 12.21 9.44 -2.34
C SER A 14 11.47 9.28 -1.01
N PHE A 15 10.14 9.16 -1.04
CA PHE A 15 9.32 8.95 0.15
C PHE A 15 9.75 7.69 0.92
N VAL A 16 9.80 6.54 0.24
CA VAL A 16 10.19 5.28 0.90
C VAL A 16 11.65 5.34 1.35
N ASN A 17 12.56 5.93 0.57
CA ASN A 17 13.96 6.08 0.98
C ASN A 17 14.12 6.97 2.23
N THR A 18 13.27 7.98 2.41
CA THR A 18 13.30 8.84 3.60
C THR A 18 12.71 8.16 4.83
N TYR A 19 11.57 7.47 4.70
CA TYR A 19 10.82 6.97 5.86
C TYR A 19 11.02 5.48 6.16
N ALA A 20 11.47 4.68 5.19
CA ALA A 20 11.69 3.24 5.33
C ALA A 20 12.95 2.75 4.57
N PRO A 21 14.14 3.39 4.75
CA PRO A 21 15.35 3.07 3.99
C PRO A 21 15.79 1.60 4.13
N SER A 22 15.70 1.03 5.33
CA SER A 22 16.05 -0.38 5.57
C SER A 22 15.11 -1.34 4.84
N ALA A 23 13.80 -1.05 4.83
CA ALA A 23 12.81 -1.87 4.14
C ALA A 23 12.89 -1.73 2.62
N TYR A 24 13.33 -0.58 2.12
CA TYR A 24 13.61 -0.40 0.70
C TYR A 24 14.85 -1.18 0.26
N SER A 25 15.96 -1.00 0.99
CA SER A 25 17.24 -1.63 0.66
C SER A 25 17.23 -3.16 0.73
N ASN A 26 16.42 -3.75 1.63
CA ASN A 26 16.27 -5.20 1.71
C ASN A 26 15.15 -5.76 0.81
N GLY A 27 14.47 -4.91 0.03
CA GLY A 27 13.38 -5.30 -0.87
C GLY A 27 12.05 -5.67 -0.19
N THR A 28 11.89 -5.40 1.11
CA THR A 28 10.61 -5.62 1.82
C THR A 28 9.53 -4.66 1.33
N VAL A 29 9.91 -3.43 0.96
CA VAL A 29 9.02 -2.44 0.33
C VAL A 29 9.57 -2.09 -1.05
N VAL A 30 8.72 -2.24 -2.06
CA VAL A 30 9.03 -1.85 -3.44
C VAL A 30 8.20 -0.62 -3.79
N PRO A 31 8.80 0.57 -3.95
CA PRO A 31 8.08 1.77 -4.33
C PRO A 31 7.60 1.66 -5.78
N ALA A 32 6.32 1.92 -6.02
CA ALA A 32 5.72 1.92 -7.36
C ALA A 32 4.53 2.89 -7.44
N LEU A 33 4.15 3.25 -8.66
CA LEU A 33 2.91 3.98 -8.94
C LEU A 33 1.85 3.00 -9.44
N SER A 34 0.68 3.01 -8.83
CA SER A 34 -0.45 2.19 -9.29
C SER A 34 -0.95 2.69 -10.65
N GLY A 35 -1.09 1.78 -11.60
CA GLY A 35 -1.76 2.05 -12.87
C GLY A 35 -3.28 2.09 -12.71
N TYR A 36 -3.98 2.63 -13.72
CA TYR A 36 -5.44 2.76 -13.70
C TYR A 36 -6.16 1.44 -13.41
N ASN A 37 -5.78 0.34 -14.08
CA ASN A 37 -6.42 -0.96 -13.88
C ASN A 37 -6.25 -1.49 -12.46
N MET A 38 -5.08 -1.26 -11.84
CA MET A 38 -4.80 -1.71 -10.48
C MET A 38 -5.57 -0.88 -9.45
N THR A 39 -5.65 0.44 -9.66
CA THR A 39 -6.51 1.31 -8.85
C THR A 39 -7.98 0.94 -9.01
N ALA A 40 -8.47 0.69 -10.23
CA ALA A 40 -9.86 0.28 -10.45
C ALA A 40 -10.19 -1.09 -9.84
N ALA A 41 -9.23 -2.02 -9.82
CA ALA A 41 -9.41 -3.35 -9.26
C ALA A 41 -9.43 -3.36 -7.73
N TYR A 42 -8.54 -2.62 -7.09
CA TYR A 42 -8.31 -2.72 -5.65
C TYR A 42 -8.75 -1.49 -4.84
N ASP A 43 -8.72 -0.29 -5.42
CA ASP A 43 -9.11 0.97 -4.77
C ASP A 43 -10.04 1.82 -5.64
N PRO A 44 -11.22 1.31 -6.05
CA PRO A 44 -12.12 2.02 -6.97
C PRO A 44 -12.69 3.32 -6.38
N HIS A 45 -12.66 3.46 -5.06
CA HIS A 45 -13.15 4.63 -4.32
C HIS A 45 -12.06 5.66 -4.04
N GLY A 46 -10.78 5.34 -4.27
CA GLY A 46 -9.65 6.26 -4.07
C GLY A 46 -9.40 6.60 -2.61
N TYR A 47 -9.46 5.61 -1.72
CA TYR A 47 -9.20 5.81 -0.30
C TYR A 47 -7.73 6.17 -0.05
N LEU A 48 -7.50 7.19 0.77
CA LEU A 48 -6.16 7.53 1.25
C LEU A 48 -5.76 6.60 2.40
N ASP A 49 -4.46 6.35 2.54
CA ASP A 49 -3.86 5.59 3.64
C ASP A 49 -4.47 4.20 3.89
N ILE A 50 -4.78 3.50 2.80
CA ILE A 50 -5.30 2.13 2.79
C ILE A 50 -4.22 1.14 2.35
N TYR A 51 -4.27 -0.08 2.89
CA TYR A 51 -3.46 -1.19 2.39
C TYR A 51 -4.30 -2.46 2.25
N TYR A 52 -3.81 -3.33 1.38
CA TYR A 52 -4.46 -4.56 0.96
C TYR A 52 -3.50 -5.72 1.18
N LEU A 53 -3.99 -6.83 1.74
CA LEU A 53 -3.35 -8.13 1.61
C LEU A 53 -3.94 -8.81 0.37
N ILE A 54 -3.11 -9.09 -0.62
CA ILE A 54 -3.53 -9.71 -1.88
C ILE A 54 -2.86 -11.08 -1.99
N SER A 55 -3.64 -12.13 -2.25
CA SER A 55 -3.14 -13.49 -2.49
C SER A 55 -2.33 -13.58 -3.78
N GLY A 56 -1.57 -14.68 -3.96
CA GLY A 56 -0.83 -14.93 -5.20
C GLY A 56 -1.70 -15.03 -6.46
N GLU A 57 -3.00 -15.29 -6.30
CA GLU A 57 -3.99 -15.34 -7.38
C GLU A 57 -4.64 -13.96 -7.66
N GLY A 58 -4.33 -12.93 -6.87
CA GLY A 58 -4.88 -11.59 -7.02
C GLY A 58 -6.15 -11.31 -6.20
N ASN A 59 -6.60 -12.24 -5.35
CA ASN A 59 -7.75 -12.00 -4.47
C ASN A 59 -7.36 -11.15 -3.26
N VAL A 60 -8.19 -10.18 -2.89
CA VAL A 60 -8.03 -9.41 -1.66
C VAL A 60 -8.45 -10.26 -0.45
N LEU A 61 -7.50 -10.53 0.43
CA LEU A 61 -7.71 -11.32 1.65
C LEU A 61 -8.01 -10.43 2.87
N TYR A 62 -7.48 -9.22 2.88
CA TYR A 62 -7.67 -8.27 3.98
C TYR A 62 -7.51 -6.83 3.47
N ILE A 63 -8.30 -5.92 4.05
CA ILE A 63 -8.27 -4.49 3.76
C ILE A 63 -8.26 -3.75 5.09
N SER A 64 -7.36 -2.78 5.25
CA SER A 64 -7.36 -1.92 6.42
C SER A 64 -6.75 -0.56 6.15
N GLY A 65 -6.96 0.36 7.09
CA GLY A 65 -6.57 1.77 6.98
C GLY A 65 -5.16 2.04 7.51
N SER A 66 -4.96 3.20 8.14
CA SER A 66 -3.66 3.68 8.62
C SER A 66 -2.77 2.56 9.23
N PRO A 67 -1.60 2.26 8.61
CA PRO A 67 -0.69 1.22 9.09
C PRO A 67 -0.31 1.38 10.56
N ALA A 68 -0.11 2.62 11.01
CA ALA A 68 0.30 2.92 12.38
C ALA A 68 -0.69 2.38 13.44
N SER A 69 -1.97 2.26 13.10
CA SER A 69 -3.02 1.80 14.01
C SER A 69 -3.43 0.35 13.80
N THR A 70 -3.13 -0.24 12.64
CA THR A 70 -3.75 -1.51 12.20
C THR A 70 -2.75 -2.60 11.81
N LEU A 71 -1.44 -2.30 11.78
CA LEU A 71 -0.38 -3.27 11.42
C LEU A 71 -0.42 -4.59 12.21
N GLY A 72 -0.81 -4.55 13.48
CA GLY A 72 -0.96 -5.77 14.30
C GLY A 72 -2.06 -6.71 13.79
N GLN A 73 -3.16 -6.15 13.27
CA GLN A 73 -4.26 -6.93 12.68
C GLN A 73 -3.85 -7.54 11.34
N LEU A 74 -3.06 -6.79 10.55
CA LEU A 74 -2.48 -7.33 9.31
C LEU A 74 -1.58 -8.54 9.59
N ALA A 75 -0.71 -8.46 10.60
CA ALA A 75 0.16 -9.59 10.96
C ALA A 75 -0.65 -10.84 11.34
N GLN A 76 -1.78 -10.66 12.03
CA GLN A 76 -2.71 -11.74 12.31
C GLN A 76 -3.33 -12.31 11.02
N ALA A 77 -3.85 -11.46 10.14
CA ALA A 77 -4.46 -11.88 8.87
C ALA A 77 -3.49 -12.65 7.96
N ILE A 78 -2.20 -12.29 7.97
CA ILE A 78 -1.16 -13.03 7.24
C ILE A 78 -1.02 -14.46 7.78
N ASN A 79 -0.97 -14.64 9.10
CA ASN A 79 -0.85 -15.96 9.72
C ASN A 79 -2.08 -16.84 9.48
N GLU A 80 -3.26 -16.24 9.37
CA GLU A 80 -4.52 -16.96 9.09
C GLU A 80 -4.69 -17.33 7.61
N SER A 81 -3.91 -16.70 6.72
CA SER A 81 -4.00 -16.89 5.27
C SER A 81 -2.88 -17.77 4.69
N ALA A 82 -1.94 -18.23 5.54
CA ALA A 82 -0.81 -19.09 5.19
C ALA A 82 -1.13 -20.58 5.42
#